data_AF-A0A1M6IUE1-F1
#
_entry.id   AF-A0A1M6IUE1-F1
#
_cell.length_a   1.000
_cell.length_b   1.000
_cell.length_c   1.000
_cell.angle_alpha   90.00
_cell.angle_beta   90.00
_cell.angle_gamma   90.00
#
_symmetry.space_group_name_H-M   'P 1'
#
loop_
_entity.id
_entity.type
_entity.pdbx_description
1 polymer ?
#
loop_
_entity_poly.entity_id
_entity_poly.type
_entity_poly.pdbx_seq_one_letter_code
_entity_poly.pdbx_strand_id
1 'polypeptide(L)'
;MPASPPADPTQLTREQVLRALRHLDRTALAIPASTVYDLVYRGRRYPPRAVAQQAWRLATAQPDAAWPLPAGAPTNQVLERLDFTITTKRPTLANSPALDGDVVAQEAMQELYTGPGRSAAPTKTAAAVAHEPEADYAPVPQPYTRAEARQELFISDKTLTQALAALHRRRNLILQGPPGTGKTFLARRLAWLELGATDAARVELVQFHPSYSYEDFIQGFRPDAHGTFQLTPGVLLGFCQKAAQEPEKPYFLLIDEINRGNVSRIFGELLLLLEADKRGPAHAVRLPYAPPEAPRFFVPENLFVIGTMNTADRSLAPLDYALRRRFAFIRMEPEFGPALQGFLAEKGVPKPVISRLVARLTELNQTIADDPDLGPDFQLGHSYFCQPPVEPAEAEEWLTLILEQEIGPLLDEYWLDQPAKAAAQTKRLLRP
;
A
#
# COMPACT_ATOMS: atom_id res chain seq x y z
N MET A 1 -37.55 23.96 10.98
CA MET A 1 -37.88 23.92 12.42
C MET A 1 -36.59 23.65 13.18
N PRO A 2 -36.24 24.40 14.24
CA PRO A 2 -35.08 24.06 15.05
C PRO A 2 -35.42 22.79 15.84
N ALA A 3 -34.57 21.76 15.73
CA ALA A 3 -34.71 20.53 16.49
C ALA A 3 -34.68 20.83 17.99
N SER A 4 -35.58 20.22 18.77
CA SER A 4 -35.57 20.30 20.23
C SER A 4 -34.17 19.93 20.76
N PRO A 5 -33.65 20.66 21.75
CA PRO A 5 -32.33 20.37 22.31
C PRO A 5 -32.30 18.94 22.87
N PRO A 6 -31.21 18.18 22.68
CA PRO A 6 -31.12 16.84 23.25
C PRO A 6 -31.14 16.95 24.78
N ALA A 7 -32.11 16.28 25.40
CA ALA A 7 -32.20 16.21 26.86
C ALA A 7 -31.28 15.11 27.43
N ASP A 8 -30.85 14.19 26.57
CA ASP A 8 -30.01 13.04 26.91
C ASP A 8 -28.76 13.02 25.99
N PRO A 9 -27.52 12.88 26.52
CA PRO A 9 -26.30 12.75 25.72
C PRO A 9 -26.34 11.61 24.68
N THR A 10 -27.21 10.60 24.85
CA THR A 10 -27.42 9.54 23.86
C THR A 10 -28.22 9.99 22.62
N GLN A 11 -28.89 11.15 22.67
CA GLN A 11 -29.64 11.74 21.56
C GLN A 11 -28.78 12.61 20.64
N LEU A 12 -27.47 12.72 20.91
CA LEU A 12 -26.54 13.43 20.05
C LEU A 12 -26.52 12.77 18.66
N THR A 13 -26.62 13.57 17.60
CA THR A 13 -26.62 13.04 16.22
C THR A 13 -25.25 13.10 15.57
N ARG A 14 -25.01 12.21 14.60
CA ARG A 14 -23.77 12.19 13.83
C ARG A 14 -23.49 13.52 13.13
N GLU A 15 -24.52 14.18 12.61
CA GLU A 15 -24.37 15.49 11.94
C GLU A 15 -23.86 16.57 12.91
N GLN A 16 -24.32 16.56 14.17
CA GLN A 16 -23.86 17.50 15.20
C GLN A 16 -22.38 17.28 15.55
N VAL A 17 -21.94 16.02 15.61
CA VAL A 17 -20.52 15.68 15.80
C VAL A 17 -19.68 16.14 14.61
N LEU A 18 -20.15 15.96 13.38
CA LEU A 18 -19.46 16.46 12.19
C LEU A 18 -19.35 17.99 12.15
N ARG A 19 -20.41 18.71 12.58
CA ARG A 19 -20.37 20.17 12.74
C ARG A 19 -19.36 20.60 13.80
N ALA A 20 -19.27 19.87 14.91
CA ALA A 20 -18.29 20.12 15.97
C ALA A 20 -16.85 19.93 15.49
N LEU A 21 -16.57 18.86 14.74
CA LEU A 21 -15.25 18.62 14.15
C LEU A 21 -14.83 19.75 13.20
N ARG A 22 -15.74 20.20 12.31
CA ARG A 22 -15.49 21.37 11.45
C ARG A 22 -15.24 22.66 12.24
N HIS A 23 -15.95 22.85 13.35
CA HIS A 23 -15.74 24.01 14.21
C HIS A 23 -14.37 23.97 14.89
N LEU A 24 -13.98 22.81 15.42
CA LEU A 24 -12.68 22.59 16.05
C LEU A 24 -11.52 22.78 15.05
N ASP A 25 -11.67 22.32 13.81
CA ASP A 25 -10.69 22.55 12.75
C ASP A 25 -10.49 24.03 12.41
N ARG A 26 -11.54 24.86 12.50
CA ARG A 26 -11.49 26.30 12.22
C ARG A 26 -10.92 27.12 13.37
N THR A 27 -11.06 26.63 14.60
CA THR A 27 -10.72 27.41 15.80
C THR A 27 -9.29 27.20 16.29
N ALA A 28 -8.64 26.08 15.97
CA ALA A 28 -7.20 25.75 16.11
C ALA A 28 -6.45 26.10 17.43
N LEU A 29 -7.08 26.81 18.36
CA LEU A 29 -6.53 27.33 19.60
C LEU A 29 -7.38 26.80 20.75
N ALA A 30 -6.73 26.07 21.66
CA ALA A 30 -7.26 25.51 22.91
C ALA A 30 -8.04 24.18 22.83
N ILE A 31 -7.63 23.23 21.98
CA ILE A 31 -8.04 21.83 22.16
C ILE A 31 -7.03 21.14 23.10
N PRO A 32 -7.41 20.70 24.31
CA PRO A 32 -6.51 19.99 25.19
C PRO A 32 -6.10 18.66 24.56
N ALA A 33 -4.82 18.29 24.65
CA ALA A 33 -4.34 17.02 24.11
C ALA A 33 -5.09 15.83 24.75
N SER A 34 -5.50 14.86 23.93
CA SER A 34 -6.01 13.58 24.40
C SER A 34 -4.95 12.82 25.19
N THR A 35 -5.34 12.21 26.31
CA THR A 35 -4.40 11.47 27.18
C THR A 35 -4.39 9.97 26.90
N VAL A 36 -5.56 9.36 26.68
CA VAL A 36 -5.72 7.90 26.55
C VAL A 36 -6.35 7.49 25.23
N TYR A 37 -7.39 8.20 24.77
CA TYR A 37 -8.18 7.87 23.58
C TYR A 37 -8.15 9.00 22.54
N ASP A 38 -8.13 8.64 21.26
CA ASP A 38 -8.23 9.53 20.10
C ASP A 38 -9.45 9.16 19.26
N LEU A 39 -10.32 10.13 18.96
CA LEU A 39 -11.28 10.02 17.88
C LEU A 39 -10.55 10.30 16.56
N VAL A 40 -10.63 9.35 15.63
CA VAL A 40 -9.99 9.45 14.31
C VAL A 40 -11.03 9.82 13.26
N TYR A 41 -10.84 10.95 12.59
CA TYR A 41 -11.72 11.40 11.51
C TYR A 41 -10.90 12.10 10.42
N ARG A 42 -11.06 11.66 9.16
CA ARG A 42 -10.31 12.16 7.98
C ARG A 42 -8.79 12.25 8.21
N GLY A 43 -8.20 11.21 8.84
CA GLY A 43 -6.76 11.13 9.14
C GLY A 43 -6.28 12.03 10.29
N ARG A 44 -7.15 12.84 10.89
CA ARG A 44 -6.85 13.68 12.06
C ARG A 44 -7.32 13.02 13.35
N ARG A 45 -6.66 13.35 14.46
CA ARG A 45 -6.95 12.82 15.80
C ARG A 45 -7.49 13.94 16.69
N TYR A 46 -8.60 13.67 17.35
CA TYR A 46 -9.28 14.62 18.23
C TYR A 46 -9.51 13.99 19.61
N PRO A 47 -9.49 14.77 20.71
CA PRO A 47 -9.88 14.26 22.01
C PRO A 47 -11.39 13.98 22.04
N PRO A 48 -11.83 12.74 22.30
CA PRO A 48 -13.25 12.37 22.23
C PRO A 48 -14.17 13.27 23.08
N ARG A 49 -13.74 13.60 24.31
CA ARG A 49 -14.50 14.50 25.20
C ARG A 49 -14.63 15.92 24.67
N ALA A 50 -13.58 16.46 24.04
CA ALA A 50 -13.63 17.81 23.49
C ALA A 50 -14.60 17.87 22.31
N VAL A 51 -14.60 16.83 21.46
CA VAL A 51 -15.54 16.69 20.34
C VAL A 51 -16.98 16.57 20.85
N ALA A 52 -17.23 15.68 21.81
CA ALA A 52 -18.56 15.49 22.39
C ALA A 52 -19.08 16.77 23.07
N GLN A 53 -18.22 17.48 23.81
CA GLN A 53 -18.58 18.75 24.44
C GLN A 53 -18.94 19.83 23.42
N GLN A 54 -18.17 19.94 22.33
CA GLN A 54 -18.48 20.92 21.29
C GLN A 54 -19.75 20.55 20.52
N ALA A 55 -19.97 19.26 20.25
CA ALA A 55 -21.20 18.78 19.62
C ALA A 55 -22.42 19.04 20.51
N TRP A 56 -22.28 18.86 21.82
CA TRP A 56 -23.32 19.14 22.80
C TRP A 56 -23.71 20.62 22.87
N ARG A 57 -22.72 21.53 22.93
CA ARG A 57 -22.95 22.99 22.89
C ARG A 57 -23.71 23.42 21.64
N LEU A 58 -23.34 22.86 20.49
CA LEU A 58 -24.02 23.12 19.22
C LEU A 58 -25.44 22.55 19.19
N ALA A 59 -25.66 21.40 19.82
CA ALA A 59 -26.96 20.73 19.88
C ALA A 59 -27.94 21.40 20.84
N THR A 60 -27.45 21.91 21.98
CA THR A 60 -28.26 22.60 22.99
C THR A 60 -28.38 24.10 22.77
N ALA A 61 -27.66 24.64 21.79
CA ALA A 61 -27.52 26.09 21.53
C ALA A 61 -27.04 26.89 22.77
N GLN A 62 -26.28 26.24 23.66
CA GLN A 62 -25.73 26.85 24.87
C GLN A 62 -24.19 26.81 24.80
N PRO A 63 -23.51 27.97 24.67
CA PRO A 63 -22.05 28.01 24.50
C PRO A 63 -21.29 27.49 25.72
N ASP A 64 -21.86 27.60 26.91
CA ASP A 64 -21.24 27.18 28.17
C ASP A 64 -21.70 25.80 28.66
N ALA A 65 -22.50 25.07 27.88
CA ALA A 65 -22.95 23.74 28.27
C ALA A 65 -21.76 22.78 28.47
N ALA A 66 -21.78 22.09 29.61
CA ALA A 66 -20.84 21.04 29.94
C ALA A 66 -21.34 19.70 29.38
N TRP A 67 -20.40 18.89 28.89
CA TRP A 67 -20.70 17.52 28.51
C TRP A 67 -21.07 16.70 29.76
N PRO A 68 -22.25 16.05 29.80
CA PRO A 68 -22.76 15.41 31.02
C PRO A 68 -22.08 14.08 31.38
N LEU A 69 -21.36 13.43 30.46
CA LEU A 69 -20.67 12.16 30.72
C LEU A 69 -19.19 12.37 31.09
N PRO A 70 -18.59 11.47 31.89
CA PRO A 70 -17.15 11.51 32.19
C PRO A 70 -16.30 11.12 30.96
N ALA A 71 -15.02 11.48 30.96
CA ALA A 71 -14.07 11.09 29.91
C ALA A 71 -13.83 9.58 29.90
N GLY A 72 -13.38 9.03 28.76
CA GLY A 72 -13.15 7.59 28.59
C GLY A 72 -14.38 6.85 28.08
N ALA A 73 -14.56 5.59 28.50
CA ALA A 73 -15.55 4.68 27.93
C ALA A 73 -16.97 5.26 27.81
N PRO A 74 -17.55 5.99 28.79
CA PRO A 74 -18.90 6.53 28.67
C PRO A 74 -19.06 7.56 27.54
N THR A 75 -18.05 8.38 27.29
CA THR A 75 -18.05 9.32 26.15
C THR A 75 -17.76 8.61 24.83
N ASN A 76 -16.82 7.66 24.85
CA ASN A 76 -16.42 6.92 23.65
C ASN A 76 -17.59 6.12 23.08
N GLN A 77 -18.36 5.41 23.93
CA GLN A 77 -19.52 4.62 23.52
C GLN A 77 -20.62 5.44 22.82
N VAL A 78 -20.76 6.73 23.15
CA VAL A 78 -21.71 7.61 22.46
C VAL A 78 -21.21 7.94 21.06
N LEU A 79 -19.91 8.22 20.91
CA LEU A 79 -19.30 8.56 19.62
C LEU A 79 -19.19 7.32 18.72
N GLU A 80 -18.88 6.15 19.28
CA GLU A 80 -18.83 4.87 18.57
C GLU A 80 -20.21 4.47 18.03
N ARG A 81 -21.29 4.68 18.81
CA ARG A 81 -22.68 4.50 18.34
C ARG A 81 -23.07 5.40 17.17
N LEU A 82 -22.30 6.46 16.91
CA LEU A 82 -22.50 7.40 15.80
C LEU A 82 -21.51 7.13 14.65
N ASP A 83 -20.93 5.93 14.60
CA ASP A 83 -19.95 5.47 13.61
C ASP A 83 -18.66 6.30 13.57
N PHE A 84 -18.18 6.76 14.73
CA PHE A 84 -16.83 7.35 14.85
C PHE A 84 -15.84 6.35 15.44
N THR A 85 -14.67 6.25 14.82
CA THR A 85 -13.59 5.38 15.29
C THR A 85 -12.85 6.02 16.46
N ILE A 86 -12.81 5.33 17.60
CA ILE A 86 -11.98 5.67 18.74
C ILE A 86 -10.79 4.71 18.81
N THR A 87 -9.58 5.24 19.01
CA THR A 87 -8.33 4.48 19.12
C THR A 87 -7.63 4.79 20.44
N THR A 88 -6.90 3.83 21.02
CA THR A 88 -6.11 4.04 22.23
C THR A 88 -4.67 4.44 21.89
N LYS A 89 -4.06 5.35 22.67
CA LYS A 89 -2.68 5.81 22.45
C LYS A 89 -1.60 4.81 22.91
N ARG A 90 -1.96 3.84 23.76
CA ARG A 90 -1.08 2.76 24.22
C ARG A 90 -1.91 1.48 24.36
N PRO A 91 -1.36 0.30 24.06
CA PRO A 91 -1.95 -0.96 24.50
C PRO A 91 -1.85 -0.98 26.03
N THR A 92 -2.97 -0.82 26.72
CA THR A 92 -3.02 -1.08 28.17
C THR A 92 -2.91 -2.59 28.35
N LEU A 93 -1.72 -3.06 28.73
CA LEU A 93 -1.52 -4.34 29.39
C LEU A 93 -2.51 -4.41 30.58
N ALA A 94 -3.28 -5.49 30.61
CA ALA A 94 -4.33 -5.74 31.58
C ALA A 94 -3.83 -5.58 33.02
N ASN A 95 -4.61 -4.88 33.85
CA ASN A 95 -4.82 -5.13 35.28
C ASN A 95 -5.76 -4.07 35.87
N SER A 96 -7.06 -4.38 35.97
CA SER A 96 -7.97 -3.76 36.94
C SER A 96 -9.12 -4.73 37.27
N PRO A 97 -9.33 -5.08 38.55
CA PRO A 97 -10.22 -6.17 38.99
C PRO A 97 -11.68 -5.70 39.21
N ALA A 98 -12.25 -4.94 38.28
CA ALA A 98 -13.58 -4.37 38.46
C ALA A 98 -14.42 -4.47 37.17
N LEU A 99 -14.64 -5.69 36.69
CA LEU A 99 -15.64 -6.02 35.68
C LEU A 99 -16.21 -7.42 36.01
N ASP A 100 -16.93 -7.52 37.13
CA ASP A 100 -17.87 -8.62 37.35
C ASP A 100 -19.04 -8.42 36.38
N GLY A 101 -18.97 -9.08 35.23
CA GLY A 101 -20.02 -9.03 34.21
C GLY A 101 -19.73 -9.89 32.98
N ASP A 102 -18.46 -10.15 32.67
CA ASP A 102 -18.06 -10.77 31.39
C ASP A 102 -17.71 -12.26 31.46
N VAL A 103 -17.90 -12.93 32.60
CA VAL A 103 -17.62 -14.38 32.72
C VAL A 103 -18.72 -15.23 32.06
N VAL A 104 -19.97 -14.75 32.03
CA VAL A 104 -21.09 -15.51 31.44
C VAL A 104 -21.09 -15.42 29.89
N ALA A 105 -20.52 -14.36 29.32
CA ALA A 105 -20.48 -14.16 27.87
C ALA A 105 -19.35 -14.96 27.19
N GLN A 106 -18.27 -15.26 27.90
CA GLN A 106 -17.15 -16.05 27.36
C GLN A 106 -17.44 -17.57 27.36
N GLU A 107 -18.21 -18.06 28.32
CA GLU A 107 -18.59 -19.49 28.37
C GLU A 107 -19.61 -19.85 27.28
N ALA A 108 -20.55 -18.95 26.94
CA ALA A 108 -21.52 -19.18 25.86
C ALA A 108 -20.91 -19.10 24.44
N MET A 109 -19.81 -18.36 24.26
CA MET A 109 -19.12 -18.24 22.96
C MET A 109 -18.23 -19.44 22.64
N GLN A 110 -17.68 -20.11 23.67
CA GLN A 110 -16.87 -21.32 23.48
C GLN A 110 -17.72 -22.53 23.06
N GLU A 111 -18.94 -22.67 23.57
CA GLU A 111 -19.82 -23.79 23.18
C GLU A 111 -20.29 -23.73 21.71
N LEU A 112 -20.39 -22.53 21.13
CA LEU A 112 -20.78 -22.36 19.72
C LEU A 112 -19.68 -22.77 18.73
N TYR A 113 -18.41 -22.76 19.14
CA TYR A 113 -17.26 -23.05 18.26
C TYR A 113 -16.71 -24.47 18.39
N THR A 114 -16.88 -25.16 19.51
CA THR A 114 -16.23 -26.47 19.72
C THR A 114 -17.15 -27.69 19.58
N GLY A 115 -18.47 -27.52 19.51
CA GLY A 115 -19.43 -28.65 19.48
C GLY A 115 -19.38 -29.51 20.77
N PRO A 116 -20.41 -30.35 21.03
CA PRO A 116 -20.45 -31.13 22.26
C PRO A 116 -19.38 -32.22 22.25
N GLY A 117 -18.59 -32.26 23.32
CA GLY A 117 -17.49 -33.19 23.52
C GLY A 117 -17.93 -34.65 23.33
N ARG A 118 -17.23 -35.36 22.46
CA ARG A 118 -17.32 -36.82 22.36
C ARG A 118 -16.14 -37.48 23.06
N SER A 119 -16.51 -38.49 23.83
CA SER A 119 -15.72 -39.43 24.63
C SER A 119 -14.53 -40.08 23.88
N ALA A 120 -13.60 -40.58 24.68
CA ALA A 120 -12.26 -41.03 24.34
C ALA A 120 -12.15 -42.29 23.42
N ALA A 121 -11.00 -42.32 22.72
CA ALA A 121 -10.27 -43.41 22.04
C ALA A 121 -10.68 -43.83 20.60
N PRO A 122 -9.76 -44.36 19.75
CA PRO A 122 -8.32 -44.60 19.92
C PRO A 122 -7.42 -43.84 18.91
N THR A 123 -6.10 -43.98 19.13
CA THR A 123 -4.93 -43.55 18.35
C THR A 123 -5.18 -43.27 16.86
N LYS A 124 -5.11 -41.99 16.47
CA LYS A 124 -4.99 -41.58 15.07
C LYS A 124 -3.54 -41.22 14.75
N THR A 125 -3.06 -41.90 13.71
CA THR A 125 -1.85 -41.68 12.93
C THR A 125 -1.49 -40.20 12.82
N ALA A 126 -0.19 -39.89 12.98
CA ALA A 126 0.37 -38.56 12.78
C ALA A 126 -0.24 -37.92 11.54
N ALA A 127 -0.98 -36.83 11.72
CA ALA A 127 -1.48 -36.04 10.61
C ALA A 127 -0.26 -35.56 9.82
N ALA A 128 -0.12 -36.05 8.59
CA ALA A 128 0.85 -35.52 7.66
C ALA A 128 0.59 -34.01 7.56
N VAL A 129 1.58 -33.22 7.98
CA VAL A 129 1.60 -31.79 7.76
C VAL A 129 1.36 -31.60 6.27
N ALA A 130 0.25 -30.98 5.90
CA ALA A 130 -0.03 -30.66 4.52
C ALA A 130 1.04 -29.65 4.09
N HIS A 131 2.11 -30.15 3.49
CA HIS A 131 3.04 -29.32 2.76
C HIS A 131 2.26 -28.72 1.59
N GLU A 132 2.32 -27.40 1.42
CA GLU A 132 2.04 -26.82 0.13
C GLU A 132 2.86 -27.61 -0.91
N PRO A 133 2.26 -28.02 -2.04
CA PRO A 133 3.02 -28.74 -3.05
C PRO A 133 4.22 -27.85 -3.42
N GLU A 134 5.43 -28.37 -3.28
CA GLU A 134 6.62 -27.75 -3.87
C GLU A 134 6.36 -27.68 -5.37
N ALA A 135 5.87 -26.53 -5.82
CA ALA A 135 5.60 -26.30 -7.22
C ALA A 135 6.98 -26.22 -7.90
N ASP A 136 7.38 -27.31 -8.53
CA ASP A 136 8.58 -27.46 -9.37
C ASP A 136 8.45 -26.66 -10.70
N TYR A 137 7.78 -25.52 -10.65
CA TYR A 137 7.56 -24.61 -11.76
C TYR A 137 8.51 -23.42 -11.65
N ALA A 138 9.82 -23.67 -11.53
CA ALA A 138 10.78 -22.66 -11.92
C ALA A 138 10.81 -22.65 -13.45
N PRO A 139 10.17 -21.69 -14.14
CA PRO A 139 10.20 -21.67 -15.60
C PRO A 139 11.65 -21.61 -16.07
N VAL A 140 11.98 -22.45 -17.06
CA VAL A 140 13.33 -22.46 -17.66
C VAL A 140 13.65 -21.03 -18.13
N PRO A 141 14.80 -20.45 -17.71
CA PRO A 141 15.17 -19.11 -18.13
C PRO A 141 15.20 -19.00 -19.66
N GLN A 142 14.43 -18.07 -20.23
CA GLN A 142 14.44 -17.77 -21.66
C GLN A 142 15.29 -16.54 -21.92
N PRO A 143 16.04 -16.47 -23.04
CA PRO A 143 16.76 -15.25 -23.40
C PRO A 143 15.82 -14.04 -23.40
N TYR A 144 16.29 -12.92 -22.86
CA TYR A 144 15.55 -11.65 -22.87
C TYR A 144 16.46 -10.54 -23.36
N THR A 145 16.05 -9.92 -24.45
CA THR A 145 16.87 -9.00 -25.24
C THR A 145 16.28 -7.61 -25.24
N ARG A 146 17.12 -6.63 -25.58
CA ARG A 146 16.68 -5.24 -25.76
C ARG A 146 15.64 -5.10 -26.89
N ALA A 147 15.64 -6.00 -27.87
CA ALA A 147 14.64 -6.01 -28.93
C ALA A 147 13.25 -6.40 -28.39
N GLU A 148 13.17 -7.45 -27.59
CA GLU A 148 11.92 -7.89 -26.93
C GLU A 148 11.41 -6.82 -25.98
N ALA A 149 12.30 -6.25 -25.15
CA ALA A 149 11.91 -5.15 -24.25
C ALA A 149 11.34 -3.94 -25.01
N ARG A 150 11.85 -3.60 -26.19
CA ARG A 150 11.32 -2.48 -27.00
C ARG A 150 9.95 -2.77 -27.61
N GLN A 151 9.58 -4.04 -27.79
CA GLN A 151 8.26 -4.42 -28.28
C GLN A 151 7.21 -4.38 -27.16
N GLU A 152 7.62 -4.74 -25.94
CA GLU A 152 6.71 -4.81 -24.78
C GLU A 152 6.57 -3.49 -24.01
N LEU A 153 7.61 -2.65 -23.99
CA LEU A 153 7.65 -1.47 -23.14
C LEU A 153 7.15 -0.22 -23.87
N PHE A 154 6.26 0.52 -23.20
CA PHE A 154 5.78 1.80 -23.70
C PHE A 154 6.68 2.99 -23.34
N ILE A 155 7.92 2.75 -22.91
CA ILE A 155 8.89 3.80 -22.62
C ILE A 155 9.86 4.00 -23.79
N SER A 156 10.36 5.22 -23.95
CA SER A 156 11.37 5.50 -24.97
C SER A 156 12.69 4.75 -24.70
N ASP A 157 13.44 4.44 -25.75
CA ASP A 157 14.77 3.82 -25.63
C ASP A 157 15.76 4.69 -24.84
N LYS A 158 15.59 6.02 -24.90
CA LYS A 158 16.32 6.97 -24.07
C LYS A 158 16.03 6.75 -22.59
N THR A 159 14.76 6.66 -22.21
CA THR A 159 14.33 6.41 -20.83
C THR A 159 14.83 5.05 -20.34
N LEU A 160 14.74 4.00 -21.19
CA LEU A 160 15.27 2.67 -20.87
C LEU A 160 16.78 2.72 -20.61
N THR A 161 17.54 3.37 -21.49
CA THR A 161 18.99 3.55 -21.33
C THR A 161 19.33 4.31 -20.05
N GLN A 162 18.58 5.38 -19.75
CA GLN A 162 18.75 6.15 -18.52
C GLN A 162 18.47 5.30 -17.28
N ALA A 163 17.49 4.40 -17.33
CA ALA A 163 17.17 3.49 -16.24
C ALA A 163 18.28 2.49 -15.96
N LEU A 164 18.77 1.82 -16.98
CA LEU A 164 19.90 0.88 -16.86
C LEU A 164 21.16 1.61 -16.36
N ALA A 165 21.49 2.78 -16.94
CA ALA A 165 22.63 3.57 -16.49
C ALA A 165 22.50 4.02 -15.02
N ALA A 166 21.30 4.41 -14.60
CA ALA A 166 21.02 4.76 -13.21
C ALA A 166 21.19 3.55 -12.27
N LEU A 167 20.71 2.38 -12.69
CA LEU A 167 20.79 1.12 -11.96
C LEU A 167 22.24 0.65 -11.81
N HIS A 168 23.05 0.69 -12.86
CA HIS A 168 24.49 0.39 -12.77
C HIS A 168 25.23 1.34 -11.83
N ARG A 169 24.94 2.65 -11.90
CA ARG A 169 25.63 3.66 -11.10
C ARG A 169 25.24 3.62 -9.62
N ARG A 170 23.95 3.46 -9.31
CA ARG A 170 23.44 3.57 -7.93
C ARG A 170 23.19 2.22 -7.28
N ARG A 171 23.10 1.13 -8.04
CA ARG A 171 22.60 -0.19 -7.65
C ARG A 171 21.15 -0.20 -7.13
N ASN A 172 20.55 0.97 -6.89
CA ASN A 172 19.17 1.11 -6.48
C ASN A 172 18.42 2.13 -7.33
N LEU A 173 17.21 1.77 -7.76
CA LEU A 173 16.33 2.57 -8.59
C LEU A 173 14.92 2.61 -7.99
N ILE A 174 14.26 3.76 -8.02
CA ILE A 174 12.83 3.91 -7.75
C ILE A 174 12.14 4.35 -9.04
N LEU A 175 11.17 3.55 -9.47
CA LEU A 175 10.20 3.90 -10.49
C LEU A 175 9.00 4.52 -9.78
N GLN A 176 8.74 5.81 -10.02
CA GLN A 176 7.64 6.53 -9.38
C GLN A 176 6.68 7.10 -10.42
N GLY A 177 5.39 7.13 -10.10
CA GLY A 177 4.41 7.76 -10.97
C GLY A 177 2.99 7.30 -10.67
N PRO A 178 2.00 7.81 -11.43
CA PRO A 178 0.61 7.47 -11.22
C PRO A 178 0.35 5.95 -11.32
N PRO A 179 -0.73 5.44 -10.71
CA PRO A 179 -1.11 4.04 -10.82
C PRO A 179 -1.35 3.66 -12.29
N GLY A 180 -1.09 2.40 -12.63
CA GLY A 180 -1.32 1.87 -13.97
C GLY A 180 -0.35 2.33 -15.07
N THR A 181 0.80 2.91 -14.71
CA THR A 181 1.85 3.32 -15.66
C THR A 181 2.88 2.22 -15.97
N GLY A 182 2.67 1.00 -15.48
CA GLY A 182 3.56 -0.14 -15.77
C GLY A 182 4.86 -0.20 -14.95
N LYS A 183 4.91 0.40 -13.76
CA LYS A 183 6.12 0.43 -12.90
C LYS A 183 6.66 -0.96 -12.57
N THR A 184 5.83 -1.85 -12.02
CA THR A 184 6.23 -3.22 -11.67
C THR A 184 6.59 -4.04 -12.92
N PHE A 185 5.90 -3.77 -14.03
CA PHE A 185 6.20 -4.38 -15.33
C PHE A 185 7.62 -4.02 -15.79
N LEU A 186 7.95 -2.71 -15.80
CA LEU A 186 9.27 -2.20 -16.16
C LEU A 186 10.36 -2.68 -15.20
N ALA A 187 10.12 -2.67 -13.88
CA ALA A 187 11.09 -3.14 -12.89
C ALA A 187 11.59 -4.56 -13.20
N ARG A 188 10.66 -5.46 -13.52
CA ARG A 188 10.97 -6.83 -13.91
C ARG A 188 11.74 -6.91 -15.23
N ARG A 189 11.40 -6.08 -16.21
CA ARG A 189 12.06 -6.09 -17.54
C ARG A 189 13.47 -5.54 -17.47
N LEU A 190 13.72 -4.55 -16.62
CA LEU A 190 15.07 -4.06 -16.35
C LEU A 190 15.95 -5.18 -15.76
N ALA A 191 15.43 -5.95 -14.80
CA ALA A 191 16.14 -7.10 -14.23
C ALA A 191 16.47 -8.16 -15.30
N TRP A 192 15.49 -8.54 -16.12
CA TRP A 192 15.70 -9.54 -17.18
C TRP A 192 16.67 -9.06 -18.26
N LEU A 193 16.66 -7.78 -18.62
CA LEU A 193 17.63 -7.21 -19.56
C LEU A 193 19.06 -7.31 -19.05
N GLU A 194 19.28 -7.01 -17.77
CA GLU A 194 20.58 -7.09 -17.13
C GLU A 194 21.06 -8.55 -16.96
N LEU A 195 20.12 -9.46 -16.71
CA LEU A 195 20.40 -10.91 -16.67
C LEU A 195 20.61 -11.50 -18.06
N GLY A 196 20.09 -10.86 -19.10
CA GLY A 196 19.95 -11.42 -20.45
C GLY A 196 18.94 -12.56 -20.54
N ALA A 197 18.14 -12.80 -19.50
CA ALA A 197 17.17 -13.89 -19.44
C ALA A 197 16.04 -13.66 -18.42
N THR A 198 14.91 -14.35 -18.61
CA THR A 198 13.77 -14.40 -17.67
C THR A 198 14.06 -15.35 -16.49
N ASP A 199 15.06 -15.03 -15.69
CA ASP A 199 15.54 -15.90 -14.62
C ASP A 199 14.90 -15.57 -13.26
N ALA A 200 13.91 -16.37 -12.86
CA ALA A 200 13.20 -16.19 -11.59
C ALA A 200 14.08 -16.48 -10.37
N ALA A 201 15.13 -17.29 -10.48
CA ALA A 201 15.98 -17.63 -9.33
C ALA A 201 16.85 -16.45 -8.88
N ARG A 202 17.06 -15.47 -9.77
CA ARG A 202 17.86 -14.26 -9.53
C ARG A 202 17.01 -12.99 -9.41
N VAL A 203 15.69 -13.12 -9.39
CA VAL A 203 14.75 -12.00 -9.24
C VAL A 203 13.76 -12.31 -8.13
N GLU A 204 13.88 -11.61 -7.00
CA GLU A 204 12.95 -11.72 -5.88
C GLU A 204 11.99 -10.54 -5.91
N LEU A 205 10.68 -10.78 -5.82
CA LEU A 205 9.66 -9.73 -5.77
C LEU A 205 8.96 -9.77 -4.42
N VAL A 206 9.02 -8.66 -3.69
CA VAL A 206 8.23 -8.44 -2.48
C VAL A 206 7.35 -7.21 -2.64
N GLN A 207 6.21 -7.20 -1.96
CA GLN A 207 5.35 -6.03 -1.87
C GLN A 207 5.33 -5.52 -0.42
N PHE A 208 5.60 -4.24 -0.22
CA PHE A 208 5.50 -3.63 1.09
C PHE A 208 4.05 -3.28 1.42
N HIS A 209 3.71 -3.44 2.70
CA HIS A 209 2.41 -3.07 3.27
C HIS A 209 2.61 -2.49 4.67
N PRO A 210 1.59 -1.83 5.27
CA PRO A 210 1.74 -1.13 6.55
C PRO A 210 2.25 -2.01 7.71
N SER A 211 1.89 -3.30 7.70
CA SER A 211 2.33 -4.29 8.70
C SER A 211 3.66 -4.97 8.38
N TYR A 212 4.30 -4.66 7.25
CA TYR A 212 5.57 -5.30 6.86
C TYR A 212 6.70 -4.78 7.74
N SER A 213 7.48 -5.69 8.33
CA SER A 213 8.39 -5.38 9.44
C SER A 213 9.86 -5.68 9.14
N TYR A 214 10.76 -5.27 10.04
CA TYR A 214 12.17 -5.61 9.97
C TYR A 214 12.36 -7.13 10.11
N GLU A 215 11.56 -7.75 10.97
CA GLU A 215 11.59 -9.17 11.30
C GLU A 215 11.20 -10.06 10.11
N ASP A 216 10.39 -9.53 9.18
CA ASP A 216 10.02 -10.22 7.94
C ASP A 216 11.07 -10.05 6.84
N PHE A 217 11.71 -8.89 6.80
CA PHE A 217 12.57 -8.51 5.70
C PHE A 217 14.04 -8.87 5.93
N ILE A 218 14.54 -8.70 7.15
CA ILE A 218 15.95 -8.88 7.49
C ILE A 218 16.13 -10.16 8.27
N GLN A 219 15.61 -10.22 9.50
CA GLN A 219 15.64 -11.43 10.33
C GLN A 219 14.79 -11.22 11.58
N GLY A 220 14.16 -12.28 12.06
CA GLY A 220 13.35 -12.24 13.28
C GLY A 220 13.15 -13.62 13.88
N PHE A 221 12.73 -13.65 15.14
CA PHE A 221 12.35 -14.90 15.81
C PHE A 221 10.98 -15.36 15.31
N ARG A 222 10.91 -16.58 14.79
CA ARG A 222 9.67 -17.22 14.34
C ARG A 222 9.49 -18.56 15.04
N PRO A 223 8.27 -18.95 15.42
CA PRO A 223 8.03 -20.26 16.02
C PRO A 223 8.20 -21.35 14.95
N ASP A 224 8.87 -22.44 15.31
CA ASP A 224 8.87 -23.67 14.52
C ASP A 224 7.59 -24.50 14.75
N ALA A 225 7.50 -25.66 14.09
CA ALA A 225 6.36 -26.57 14.22
C ALA A 225 6.11 -27.09 15.65
N HIS A 226 7.10 -26.94 16.55
CA HIS A 226 7.01 -27.33 17.95
C HIS A 226 6.78 -26.13 18.88
N GLY A 227 6.59 -24.91 18.32
CA GLY A 227 6.41 -23.68 19.08
C GLY A 227 7.71 -23.10 19.65
N THR A 228 8.87 -23.63 19.27
CA THR A 228 10.17 -23.10 19.69
C THR A 228 10.56 -21.93 18.79
N PHE A 229 10.95 -20.80 19.38
CA PHE A 229 11.37 -19.64 18.61
C PHE A 229 12.77 -19.83 18.04
N GLN A 230 12.88 -19.75 16.71
CA GLN A 230 14.14 -19.81 15.98
C GLN A 230 14.39 -18.49 15.24
N LEU A 231 15.62 -18.01 15.28
CA LEU A 231 16.01 -16.86 14.48
C LEU A 231 16.01 -17.27 13.00
N THR A 232 15.11 -16.68 12.22
CA THR A 232 14.91 -17.01 10.81
C THR A 232 15.34 -15.84 9.94
N PRO A 233 16.12 -16.06 8.87
CA PRO A 233 16.46 -15.02 7.92
C PRO A 233 15.21 -14.55 7.17
N GLY A 234 15.07 -13.23 7.02
CA GLY A 234 14.07 -12.61 6.19
C GLY A 234 14.46 -12.59 4.71
N VAL A 235 13.59 -12.02 3.89
CA VAL A 235 13.74 -12.00 2.42
C VAL A 235 15.08 -11.40 1.97
N LEU A 236 15.42 -10.18 2.41
CA LEU A 236 16.64 -9.50 1.98
C LEU A 236 17.88 -10.27 2.41
N LEU A 237 17.90 -10.79 3.64
CA LEU A 237 19.07 -11.49 4.17
C LEU A 237 19.31 -12.80 3.42
N GLY A 238 18.27 -13.61 3.25
CA GLY A 238 18.35 -14.86 2.49
C GLY A 238 18.74 -14.61 1.02
N PHE A 239 18.21 -13.55 0.41
CA PHE A 239 18.54 -13.19 -0.96
C PHE A 239 19.98 -12.67 -1.11
N CYS A 240 20.48 -11.90 -0.15
CA CYS A 240 21.90 -11.50 -0.09
C CYS A 240 22.83 -12.70 0.06
N GLN A 241 22.45 -13.71 0.86
CA GLN A 241 23.24 -14.93 0.99
C GLN A 241 23.35 -15.69 -0.33
N LYS A 242 22.24 -15.81 -1.08
CA LYS A 242 22.26 -16.39 -2.44
C LYS A 242 23.16 -15.58 -3.38
N ALA A 243 23.01 -14.26 -3.40
CA ALA A 243 23.83 -13.39 -4.25
C ALA A 243 25.33 -13.47 -3.92
N ALA A 244 25.70 -13.58 -2.64
CA ALA A 244 27.08 -13.72 -2.21
C ALA A 244 27.76 -15.03 -2.65
N GLN A 245 26.99 -16.08 -2.92
CA GLN A 245 27.50 -17.36 -3.43
C GLN A 245 27.84 -17.31 -4.93
N GLU A 246 27.25 -16.37 -5.66
CA GLU A 246 27.45 -16.19 -7.11
C GLU A 246 27.85 -14.74 -7.44
N PRO A 247 29.02 -14.25 -6.98
CA PRO A 247 29.39 -12.84 -7.03
C PRO A 247 29.47 -12.24 -8.44
N GLU A 248 29.73 -13.07 -9.45
CA GLU A 248 29.82 -12.66 -10.87
C GLU A 248 28.46 -12.46 -11.53
N LYS A 249 27.37 -12.92 -10.90
CA LYS A 249 26.02 -12.86 -11.49
C LYS A 249 25.16 -11.82 -10.78
N PRO A 250 24.41 -10.98 -11.49
CA PRO A 250 23.57 -9.98 -10.86
C PRO A 250 22.32 -10.62 -10.23
N TYR A 251 21.85 -10.04 -9.12
CA TYR A 251 20.61 -10.41 -8.42
C TYR A 251 19.74 -9.19 -8.27
N PHE A 252 18.43 -9.33 -8.45
CA PHE A 252 17.48 -8.20 -8.42
C PHE A 252 16.43 -8.41 -7.35
N LEU A 253 16.38 -7.49 -6.39
CA LEU A 253 15.30 -7.39 -5.42
C LEU A 253 14.33 -6.31 -5.89
N LEU A 254 13.14 -6.73 -6.28
CA LEU A 254 12.04 -5.87 -6.67
C LEU A 254 11.16 -5.62 -5.45
N ILE A 255 10.93 -4.35 -5.11
CA ILE A 255 10.10 -3.95 -3.97
C ILE A 255 8.92 -3.15 -4.51
N ASP A 256 7.78 -3.82 -4.63
CA ASP A 256 6.54 -3.18 -5.04
C ASP A 256 5.96 -2.34 -3.89
N GLU A 257 5.34 -1.22 -4.22
CA GLU A 257 4.69 -0.32 -3.25
C GLU A 257 5.62 0.10 -2.10
N ILE A 258 6.88 0.48 -2.41
CA ILE A 258 7.92 0.70 -1.40
C ILE A 258 7.51 1.74 -0.34
N ASN A 259 6.66 2.71 -0.68
CA ASN A 259 6.16 3.73 0.23
C ASN A 259 5.01 3.26 1.16
N ARG A 260 4.45 2.07 0.96
CA ARG A 260 3.41 1.51 1.84
C ARG A 260 3.92 0.99 3.17
N GLY A 261 5.22 0.75 3.28
CA GLY A 261 5.89 0.39 4.53
C GLY A 261 6.70 1.56 5.12
N ASN A 262 7.01 1.48 6.42
CA ASN A 262 8.01 2.37 7.01
C ASN A 262 9.41 1.89 6.59
N VAL A 263 9.88 2.37 5.44
CA VAL A 263 11.11 1.87 4.81
C VAL A 263 12.33 1.99 5.71
N SER A 264 12.46 3.09 6.45
CA SER A 264 13.56 3.27 7.41
C SER A 264 13.55 2.22 8.52
N ARG A 265 12.37 1.84 9.00
CA ARG A 265 12.22 0.77 10.01
C ARG A 265 12.45 -0.61 9.42
N ILE A 266 11.92 -0.88 8.22
CA ILE A 266 12.03 -2.17 7.55
C ILE A 266 13.50 -2.50 7.20
N PHE A 267 14.24 -1.53 6.65
CA PHE A 267 15.64 -1.74 6.30
C PHE A 267 16.60 -1.63 7.50
N GLY A 268 16.22 -0.89 8.55
CA GLY A 268 17.04 -0.69 9.73
C GLY A 268 18.46 -0.19 9.38
N GLU A 269 19.46 -0.88 9.91
CA GLU A 269 20.88 -0.63 9.68
C GLU A 269 21.33 -0.90 8.23
N LEU A 270 20.63 -1.78 7.51
CA LEU A 270 20.99 -2.16 6.14
C LEU A 270 20.66 -1.07 5.13
N LEU A 271 19.88 -0.06 5.54
CA LEU A 271 19.66 1.13 4.74
C LEU A 271 20.98 1.81 4.37
N LEU A 272 21.99 1.78 5.25
CA LEU A 272 23.33 2.31 4.95
C LEU A 272 24.02 1.52 3.84
N LEU A 273 23.89 0.19 3.86
CA LEU A 273 24.59 -0.74 2.98
C LEU A 273 23.96 -0.82 1.58
N LEU A 274 22.83 -0.15 1.35
CA LEU A 274 22.28 0.00 0.01
C LEU A 274 23.13 0.89 -0.88
N GLU A 275 23.88 1.85 -0.32
CA GLU A 275 24.76 2.74 -1.08
C GLU A 275 25.81 1.93 -1.86
N ALA A 276 26.01 2.25 -3.14
CA ALA A 276 26.84 1.46 -4.05
C ALA A 276 28.29 1.31 -3.58
N ASP A 277 28.83 2.32 -2.89
CA ASP A 277 30.18 2.38 -2.34
C ASP A 277 30.30 1.82 -0.91
N LYS A 278 29.21 1.29 -0.34
CA LYS A 278 29.17 0.72 1.02
C LYS A 278 28.76 -0.75 1.03
N ARG A 279 28.97 -1.43 -0.09
CA ARG A 279 28.68 -2.85 -0.28
C ARG A 279 29.93 -3.69 -0.13
N GLY A 280 29.73 -4.99 0.08
CA GLY A 280 30.82 -5.94 0.23
C GLY A 280 31.39 -6.06 1.65
N PRO A 281 32.33 -7.00 1.87
CA PRO A 281 32.80 -7.39 3.19
C PRO A 281 33.43 -6.26 4.02
N ALA A 282 34.04 -5.26 3.36
CA ALA A 282 34.71 -4.14 4.02
C ALA A 282 33.73 -3.26 4.84
N HIS A 283 32.44 -3.27 4.50
CA HIS A 283 31.40 -2.48 5.14
C HIS A 283 30.49 -3.32 6.04
N ALA A 284 30.86 -4.56 6.34
CA ALA A 284 30.01 -5.49 7.07
C ALA A 284 29.65 -4.97 8.48
N VAL A 285 28.37 -5.08 8.84
CA VAL A 285 27.79 -4.64 10.12
C VAL A 285 27.33 -5.82 10.96
N ARG A 286 27.20 -5.62 12.27
CA ARG A 286 26.56 -6.61 13.15
C ARG A 286 25.06 -6.33 13.19
N LEU A 287 24.26 -7.34 12.89
CA LEU A 287 22.81 -7.25 12.97
C LEU A 287 22.34 -7.35 14.44
N PRO A 288 21.23 -6.69 14.83
CA PRO A 288 20.74 -6.66 16.22
C PRO A 288 20.46 -8.03 16.84
N TYR A 289 19.86 -8.95 16.08
CA TYR A 289 19.54 -10.30 16.55
C TYR A 289 20.71 -11.30 16.39
N ALA A 290 21.82 -10.89 15.77
CA ALA A 290 22.94 -11.79 15.55
C ALA A 290 23.73 -11.99 16.86
N PRO A 291 24.02 -13.25 17.26
CA PRO A 291 24.81 -13.50 18.46
C PRO A 291 26.23 -12.94 18.33
N PRO A 292 26.96 -12.70 19.44
CA PRO A 292 28.28 -12.07 19.43
C PRO A 292 29.34 -12.77 18.55
N GLU A 293 29.20 -14.06 18.33
CA GLU A 293 30.06 -14.91 17.51
C GLU A 293 29.62 -15.01 16.05
N ALA A 294 28.42 -14.53 15.70
CA ALA A 294 27.94 -14.57 14.32
C ALA A 294 28.78 -13.69 13.40
N PRO A 295 28.95 -14.12 12.13
CA PRO A 295 29.62 -13.30 11.13
C PRO A 295 28.87 -11.99 10.92
N ARG A 296 29.62 -10.94 10.60
CA ARG A 296 29.03 -9.66 10.19
C ARG A 296 28.34 -9.82 8.83
N PHE A 297 27.26 -9.08 8.65
CA PHE A 297 26.47 -9.07 7.43
C PHE A 297 26.88 -7.90 6.53
N PHE A 298 26.91 -8.13 5.23
CA PHE A 298 27.08 -7.09 4.22
C PHE A 298 26.09 -7.30 3.07
N VAL A 299 25.75 -6.22 2.36
CA VAL A 299 24.99 -6.30 1.11
C VAL A 299 25.98 -6.57 -0.04
N PRO A 300 25.79 -7.62 -0.85
CA PRO A 300 26.66 -7.94 -1.98
C PRO A 300 26.66 -6.85 -3.08
N GLU A 301 27.78 -6.69 -3.77
CA GLU A 301 27.93 -5.71 -4.86
C GLU A 301 27.09 -6.05 -6.10
N ASN A 302 26.81 -7.33 -6.31
CA ASN A 302 25.99 -7.85 -7.39
C ASN A 302 24.48 -7.82 -7.11
N LEU A 303 24.05 -7.34 -5.93
CA LEU A 303 22.63 -7.09 -5.67
C LEU A 303 22.19 -5.77 -6.33
N PHE A 304 21.00 -5.73 -6.88
CA PHE A 304 20.34 -4.53 -7.37
C PHE A 304 18.96 -4.43 -6.74
N VAL A 305 18.54 -3.23 -6.36
CA VAL A 305 17.22 -3.00 -5.75
C VAL A 305 16.39 -2.09 -6.64
N ILE A 306 15.22 -2.54 -7.05
CA ILE A 306 14.29 -1.71 -7.84
C ILE A 306 12.98 -1.58 -7.06
N GLY A 307 12.71 -0.38 -6.57
CA GLY A 307 11.44 -0.04 -5.91
C GLY A 307 10.43 0.52 -6.91
N THR A 308 9.15 0.22 -6.73
CA THR A 308 8.06 0.95 -7.37
C THR A 308 7.35 1.83 -6.32
N MET A 309 6.89 2.99 -6.73
CA MET A 309 6.25 3.95 -5.83
C MET A 309 5.03 4.58 -6.53
N ASN A 310 3.85 4.40 -5.96
CA ASN A 310 2.67 5.16 -6.37
C ASN A 310 2.74 6.57 -5.79
N THR A 311 2.57 7.58 -6.63
CA THR A 311 2.62 8.99 -6.22
C THR A 311 1.25 9.54 -5.81
N ALA A 312 0.16 8.88 -6.21
CA ALA A 312 -1.22 9.30 -5.88
C ALA A 312 -1.58 9.05 -4.40
N ASP A 313 -0.96 8.05 -3.76
CA ASP A 313 -1.33 7.63 -2.41
C ASP A 313 -0.78 8.61 -1.35
N ARG A 314 -1.63 9.55 -0.93
CA ARG A 314 -1.31 10.59 0.08
C ARG A 314 -1.24 10.08 1.52
N SER A 315 -1.71 8.86 1.78
CA SER A 315 -1.73 8.23 3.11
C SER A 315 -0.39 7.57 3.49
N LEU A 316 0.60 7.61 2.59
CA LEU A 316 1.83 6.86 2.72
C LEU A 316 2.90 7.62 3.49
N ALA A 317 3.78 6.87 4.15
CA ALA A 317 4.91 7.46 4.85
C ALA A 317 5.82 8.16 3.82
N PRO A 318 6.09 9.47 3.98
CA PRO A 318 6.98 10.16 3.06
C PRO A 318 8.36 9.51 3.12
N LEU A 319 8.95 9.33 1.94
CA LEU A 319 10.28 8.76 1.84
C LEU A 319 11.32 9.73 2.43
N ASP A 320 12.03 9.29 3.47
CA ASP A 320 13.06 10.09 4.12
C ASP A 320 14.17 10.50 3.13
N TYR A 321 14.72 11.71 3.29
CA TYR A 321 15.87 12.22 2.53
C TYR A 321 17.06 11.27 2.57
N ALA A 322 17.27 10.59 3.71
CA ALA A 322 18.30 9.58 3.86
C ALA A 322 18.09 8.43 2.85
N LEU A 323 16.85 8.03 2.56
CA LEU A 323 16.60 7.01 1.57
C LEU A 323 16.72 7.58 0.15
N ARG A 324 16.16 8.76 -0.11
CA ARG A 324 16.22 9.40 -1.44
C ARG A 324 17.63 9.53 -1.98
N ARG A 325 18.65 9.81 -1.15
CA ARG A 325 20.05 9.88 -1.63
C ARG A 325 20.63 8.54 -2.12
N ARG A 326 20.01 7.41 -1.78
CA ARG A 326 20.51 6.05 -2.06
C ARG A 326 19.91 5.43 -3.31
N PHE A 327 18.83 6.02 -3.82
CA PHE A 327 18.12 5.58 -4.99
C PHE A 327 18.23 6.62 -6.10
N ALA A 328 18.39 6.17 -7.34
CA ALA A 328 18.01 6.98 -8.48
C ALA A 328 16.47 6.98 -8.61
N PHE A 329 15.90 8.05 -9.16
CA PHE A 329 14.46 8.15 -9.39
C PHE A 329 14.18 8.32 -10.87
N ILE A 330 13.23 7.54 -11.38
CA ILE A 330 12.68 7.71 -12.71
C ILE A 330 11.18 7.91 -12.57
N ARG A 331 10.70 9.01 -13.13
CA ARG A 331 9.27 9.26 -13.23
C ARG A 331 8.72 8.49 -14.42
N MET A 332 7.64 7.75 -14.18
CA MET A 332 6.81 7.13 -15.19
C MET A 332 5.56 7.98 -15.37
N GLU A 333 5.19 8.18 -16.62
CA GLU A 333 4.03 8.97 -17.02
C GLU A 333 3.05 8.06 -17.76
N PRO A 334 1.75 8.39 -17.75
CA PRO A 334 0.81 7.73 -18.64
C PRO A 334 1.20 7.88 -20.11
N GLU A 335 0.92 6.86 -20.91
CA GLU A 335 1.34 6.80 -22.31
C GLU A 335 0.11 6.48 -23.16
N PHE A 336 -0.41 7.50 -23.84
CA PHE A 336 -1.56 7.40 -24.76
C PHE A 336 -1.17 7.78 -26.20
N GLY A 337 0.12 8.01 -26.44
CA GLY A 337 0.70 8.33 -27.73
C GLY A 337 1.00 7.09 -28.58
N PRO A 338 1.99 7.18 -29.49
CA PRO A 338 2.21 6.17 -30.52
C PRO A 338 2.48 4.75 -30.01
N ALA A 339 3.10 4.59 -28.84
CA ALA A 339 3.45 3.27 -28.31
C ALA A 339 2.19 2.45 -27.98
N LEU A 340 1.27 3.01 -27.20
CA LEU A 340 0.00 2.36 -26.87
C LEU A 340 -0.85 2.17 -28.13
N GLN A 341 -0.92 3.19 -29.00
CA GLN A 341 -1.72 3.12 -30.23
C GLN A 341 -1.24 2.01 -31.16
N GLY A 342 0.09 1.86 -31.32
CA GLY A 342 0.70 0.80 -32.11
C GLY A 342 0.38 -0.58 -31.53
N PHE A 343 0.53 -0.75 -30.21
CA PHE A 343 0.18 -1.99 -29.51
C PHE A 343 -1.29 -2.38 -29.71
N LEU A 344 -2.23 -1.44 -29.52
CA LEU A 344 -3.65 -1.71 -29.69
C LEU A 344 -4.00 -2.05 -31.15
N ALA A 345 -3.39 -1.36 -32.11
CA ALA A 345 -3.58 -1.65 -33.52
C ALA A 345 -3.05 -3.04 -33.91
N GLU A 346 -1.90 -3.44 -33.37
CA GLU A 346 -1.34 -4.79 -33.55
C GLU A 346 -2.26 -5.87 -32.97
N LYS A 347 -2.94 -5.57 -31.85
CA LYS A 347 -3.96 -6.44 -31.25
C LYS A 347 -5.32 -6.40 -31.95
N GLY A 348 -5.43 -5.71 -33.09
CA GLY A 348 -6.65 -5.70 -33.91
C GLY A 348 -7.72 -4.71 -33.45
N VAL A 349 -7.43 -3.83 -32.49
CA VAL A 349 -8.40 -2.82 -32.03
C VAL A 349 -8.67 -1.82 -33.17
N PRO A 350 -9.93 -1.54 -33.54
CA PRO A 350 -10.25 -0.63 -34.62
C PRO A 350 -9.74 0.80 -34.39
N LYS A 351 -9.19 1.42 -35.44
CA LYS A 351 -8.66 2.80 -35.38
C LYS A 351 -9.64 3.84 -34.79
N PRO A 352 -10.96 3.81 -35.06
CA PRO A 352 -11.91 4.73 -34.42
C PRO A 352 -11.94 4.59 -32.90
N VAL A 353 -11.92 3.35 -32.38
CA VAL A 353 -11.90 3.05 -30.94
C VAL A 353 -10.62 3.58 -30.29
N ILE A 354 -9.47 3.32 -30.92
CA ILE A 354 -8.16 3.82 -30.46
C ILE A 354 -8.16 5.36 -30.41
N SER A 355 -8.67 6.00 -31.47
CA SER A 355 -8.70 7.47 -31.55
C SER A 355 -9.61 8.07 -30.47
N ARG A 356 -10.76 7.45 -30.22
CA ARG A 356 -11.70 7.84 -29.17
C ARG A 356 -11.07 7.69 -27.78
N LEU A 357 -10.49 6.53 -27.48
CA LEU A 357 -9.74 6.27 -26.25
C LEU A 357 -8.70 7.37 -26.00
N VAL A 358 -7.77 7.56 -26.94
CA VAL A 358 -6.65 8.50 -26.76
C VAL A 358 -7.15 9.91 -26.54
N ALA A 359 -8.12 10.37 -27.33
CA ALA A 359 -8.67 11.72 -27.18
C ALA A 359 -9.33 11.92 -25.81
N ARG A 360 -10.17 10.97 -25.38
CA ARG A 360 -10.91 11.05 -24.10
C ARG A 360 -9.98 11.00 -22.90
N LEU A 361 -9.04 10.07 -22.88
CA LEU A 361 -8.13 9.88 -21.74
C LEU A 361 -7.09 10.99 -21.66
N THR A 362 -6.61 11.53 -22.78
CA THR A 362 -5.71 12.70 -22.78
C THR A 362 -6.41 13.91 -22.18
N GLU A 363 -7.65 14.17 -22.58
CA GLU A 363 -8.45 15.29 -22.05
C GLU A 363 -8.79 15.13 -20.56
N LEU A 364 -9.15 13.92 -20.14
CA LEU A 364 -9.39 13.62 -18.74
C LEU A 364 -8.11 13.78 -17.90
N ASN A 365 -6.98 13.26 -18.37
CA ASN A 365 -5.71 13.39 -17.67
C ASN A 365 -5.22 14.84 -17.58
N GLN A 366 -5.53 15.68 -18.57
CA GLN A 366 -5.29 17.12 -18.48
C GLN A 366 -6.19 17.74 -17.40
N THR A 367 -7.48 17.38 -17.38
CA THR A 367 -8.42 17.85 -16.35
C THR A 367 -7.99 17.44 -14.94
N ILE A 368 -7.47 16.22 -14.75
CA ILE A 368 -6.96 15.73 -13.48
C ILE A 368 -5.66 16.47 -13.10
N ALA A 369 -4.74 16.66 -14.05
CA ALA A 369 -3.47 17.33 -13.81
C ALA A 369 -3.64 18.81 -13.41
N ASP A 370 -4.63 19.48 -14.00
CA ASP A 370 -4.95 20.89 -13.71
C ASP A 370 -5.81 21.06 -12.44
N ASP A 371 -6.29 19.96 -11.85
CA ASP A 371 -7.10 20.01 -10.64
C ASP A 371 -6.23 20.33 -9.40
N PRO A 372 -6.53 21.41 -8.65
CA PRO A 372 -5.76 21.79 -7.46
C PRO A 372 -5.70 20.73 -6.36
N ASP A 373 -6.74 19.90 -6.25
CA ASP A 373 -6.86 18.88 -5.21
C ASP A 373 -6.25 17.54 -5.63
N LEU A 374 -5.99 17.30 -6.92
CA LEU A 374 -5.41 16.05 -7.44
C LEU A 374 -3.98 16.27 -7.93
N GLY A 375 -3.82 16.96 -9.06
CA GLY A 375 -2.55 17.20 -9.73
C GLY A 375 -2.07 16.03 -10.62
N PRO A 376 -0.87 16.15 -11.21
CA PRO A 376 -0.36 15.20 -12.22
C PRO A 376 -0.08 13.80 -11.65
N ASP A 377 0.05 13.65 -10.34
CA ASP A 377 0.31 12.35 -9.70
C ASP A 377 -0.92 11.43 -9.66
N PHE A 378 -2.11 11.95 -9.95
CA PHE A 378 -3.39 11.23 -10.00
C PHE A 378 -3.84 10.88 -11.42
N GLN A 379 -3.04 11.21 -12.44
CA GLN A 379 -3.41 10.87 -13.82
C GLN A 379 -3.60 9.35 -14.00
N LEU A 380 -4.51 8.98 -14.88
CA LEU A 380 -4.80 7.59 -15.19
C LEU A 380 -3.71 7.01 -16.08
N GLY A 381 -3.14 5.89 -15.66
CA GLY A 381 -2.20 5.11 -16.46
C GLY A 381 -2.86 4.33 -17.60
N HIS A 382 -2.04 3.75 -18.46
CA HIS A 382 -2.47 2.99 -19.64
C HIS A 382 -2.75 1.50 -19.36
N SER A 383 -2.48 0.99 -18.16
CA SER A 383 -2.57 -0.45 -17.85
C SER A 383 -3.97 -1.04 -18.06
N TYR A 384 -5.03 -0.24 -17.86
CA TYR A 384 -6.41 -0.63 -18.13
C TYR A 384 -6.60 -1.16 -19.56
N PHE A 385 -5.80 -0.66 -20.49
CA PHE A 385 -5.96 -0.92 -21.92
C PHE A 385 -4.95 -1.94 -22.47
N CYS A 386 -4.11 -2.53 -21.61
CA CYS A 386 -3.09 -3.48 -22.04
C CYS A 386 -3.62 -4.91 -22.31
N GLN A 387 -4.91 -5.15 -22.09
CA GLN A 387 -5.59 -6.42 -22.36
C GLN A 387 -6.80 -6.18 -23.28
N PRO A 388 -6.59 -5.84 -24.56
CA PRO A 388 -7.68 -5.68 -25.52
C PRO A 388 -8.37 -7.02 -25.83
N PRO A 389 -9.62 -7.00 -26.33
CA PRO A 389 -10.35 -8.20 -26.69
C PRO A 389 -9.68 -8.91 -27.88
N VAL A 390 -9.95 -10.22 -28.00
CA VAL A 390 -9.46 -11.03 -29.12
C VAL A 390 -10.19 -10.67 -30.41
N GLU A 391 -11.51 -10.46 -30.32
CA GLU A 391 -12.36 -10.14 -31.46
C GLU A 391 -12.49 -8.62 -31.64
N PRO A 392 -12.14 -8.05 -32.81
CA PRO A 392 -12.24 -6.61 -33.05
C PRO A 392 -13.64 -6.02 -32.88
N ALA A 393 -14.68 -6.85 -33.05
CA ALA A 393 -16.08 -6.44 -32.90
C ALA A 393 -16.44 -6.09 -31.44
N GLU A 394 -15.72 -6.65 -30.46
CA GLU A 394 -15.94 -6.42 -29.03
C GLU A 394 -15.25 -5.15 -28.51
N ALA A 395 -14.44 -4.49 -29.34
CA ALA A 395 -13.59 -3.38 -28.92
C ALA A 395 -14.36 -2.16 -28.36
N GLU A 396 -15.53 -1.84 -28.92
CA GLU A 396 -16.36 -0.72 -28.41
C GLU A 396 -16.99 -1.06 -27.05
N GLU A 397 -17.47 -2.30 -26.89
CA GLU A 397 -18.03 -2.76 -25.62
C GLU A 397 -16.94 -2.84 -24.55
N TRP A 398 -15.79 -3.43 -24.87
CA TRP A 398 -14.61 -3.48 -24.01
C TRP A 398 -14.20 -2.09 -23.50
N LEU A 399 -14.07 -1.11 -24.39
CA LEU A 399 -13.73 0.26 -24.00
C LEU A 399 -14.82 0.83 -23.08
N THR A 400 -16.08 0.66 -23.43
CA THR A 400 -17.21 1.15 -22.63
C THR A 400 -17.20 0.54 -21.22
N LEU A 401 -16.98 -0.77 -21.10
CA LEU A 401 -16.89 -1.47 -19.82
C LEU A 401 -15.75 -0.94 -18.94
N ILE A 402 -14.56 -0.74 -19.49
CA ILE A 402 -13.44 -0.13 -18.73
C ILE A 402 -13.83 1.27 -18.25
N LEU A 403 -14.42 2.10 -19.12
CA LEU A 403 -14.82 3.46 -18.79
C LEU A 403 -15.91 3.49 -17.70
N GLU A 404 -16.87 2.57 -17.73
CA GLU A 404 -18.00 2.52 -16.80
C GLU A 404 -17.69 1.83 -15.48
N GLN A 405 -16.94 0.74 -15.50
CA GLN A 405 -16.77 -0.16 -14.35
C GLN A 405 -15.48 0.06 -13.58
N GLU A 406 -14.46 0.63 -14.23
CA GLU A 406 -13.15 0.86 -13.60
C GLU A 406 -12.86 2.35 -13.45
N ILE A 407 -12.96 3.11 -14.54
CA ILE A 407 -12.61 4.54 -14.52
C ILE A 407 -13.72 5.37 -13.88
N GLY A 408 -14.99 5.13 -14.21
CA GLY A 408 -16.13 5.84 -13.63
C GLY A 408 -16.11 5.88 -12.10
N PRO A 409 -16.06 4.72 -11.40
CA PRO A 409 -16.00 4.66 -9.94
C PRO A 409 -14.75 5.35 -9.37
N LEU A 410 -13.60 5.24 -10.05
CA LEU A 410 -12.38 5.94 -9.64
C LEU A 410 -12.54 7.47 -9.71
N LEU A 411 -13.28 8.00 -10.68
CA LEU A 411 -13.57 9.43 -10.75
C LEU A 411 -14.51 9.88 -9.63
N ASP A 412 -15.42 9.02 -9.19
CA ASP A 412 -16.26 9.29 -8.00
C ASP A 412 -15.40 9.38 -6.72
N GLU A 413 -14.34 8.59 -6.62
CA GLU A 413 -13.36 8.70 -5.52
C GLU A 413 -12.51 9.97 -5.63
N TYR A 414 -12.00 10.28 -6.82
CA TYR A 414 -11.17 11.48 -7.06
C TYR A 414 -11.92 12.76 -6.73
N TRP A 415 -13.21 12.83 -7.09
CA TRP A 415 -14.08 13.98 -6.85
C TRP A 415 -15.20 13.65 -5.87
N LEU A 416 -14.88 12.96 -4.76
CA LEU A 416 -15.83 12.59 -3.71
C LEU A 416 -16.67 13.76 -3.19
N ASP A 417 -16.03 14.92 -2.97
CA ASP A 417 -16.69 16.14 -2.53
C ASP A 417 -17.31 16.95 -3.69
N GLN A 418 -17.14 16.53 -4.95
CA GLN A 418 -17.66 17.16 -6.17
C GLN A 418 -18.35 16.14 -7.12
N PRO A 419 -19.42 15.45 -6.69
CA PRO A 419 -20.03 14.35 -7.46
C PRO A 419 -20.59 14.80 -8.83
N ALA A 420 -21.02 16.06 -8.95
CA ALA A 420 -21.44 16.62 -10.24
C ALA A 420 -20.29 16.70 -11.25
N LYS A 421 -19.05 16.96 -10.79
CA LYS A 421 -17.85 16.98 -11.62
C LYS A 421 -17.49 15.57 -12.07
N ALA A 422 -17.50 14.59 -11.15
CA ALA A 422 -17.28 13.18 -11.47
C ALA A 422 -18.26 12.70 -12.55
N ALA A 423 -19.57 12.87 -12.32
CA ALA A 423 -20.61 12.49 -13.26
C ALA A 423 -20.48 13.19 -14.63
N ALA A 424 -20.09 14.47 -14.65
CA ALA A 424 -19.86 15.20 -15.90
C ALA A 424 -18.67 14.63 -16.69
N GLN A 425 -17.57 14.27 -16.01
CA GLN A 425 -16.41 13.66 -16.65
C GLN A 425 -16.72 12.24 -17.14
N THR A 426 -17.37 11.40 -16.34
CA THR A 426 -17.81 10.06 -16.74
C THR A 426 -18.73 10.13 -17.96
N LYS A 427 -19.72 11.03 -17.95
CA LYS A 427 -20.59 11.25 -19.12
C LYS A 427 -19.82 11.72 -20.36
N ARG A 428 -18.74 12.49 -20.19
CA ARG A 428 -17.89 12.95 -21.30
C ARG A 428 -17.09 11.81 -21.91
N LEU A 429 -16.57 10.89 -21.09
CA LEU A 429 -15.86 9.68 -21.53
C LEU A 429 -16.76 8.78 -22.39
N LEU A 430 -17.99 8.56 -21.95
CA LEU A 430 -18.93 7.63 -22.58
C LEU A 430 -19.61 8.18 -23.85
N ARG A 431 -19.38 9.45 -24.21
CA ARG A 431 -19.90 9.97 -25.48
C ARG A 431 -19.27 9.21 -26.65
N PRO A 432 -20.07 8.77 -27.64
CA PRO A 432 -19.58 8.11 -28.84
C PRO A 432 -18.58 8.99 -29.60
#